data_AF-A0A0B6XZP6-F1
#
_entry.id   AF-A0A0B6XZP6-F1
#
_cell.length_a   1.000
_cell.length_b   1.000
_cell.length_c   1.000
_cell.angle_alpha   90.00
_cell.angle_beta   90.00
_cell.angle_gamma   90.00
#
_symmetry.space_group_name_H-M   'P 1'
#
loop_
_entity.id
_entity.type
_entity.pdbx_description
1 polymer ?
#
loop_
_entity_poly.entity_id
_entity_poly.type
_entity_poly.pdbx_seq_one_letter_code
_entity_poly.pdbx_strand_id
1 'polypeptide(L)'
;EDQADYEDLCKTMKDILDNKVQKVVVSNRLEKSPCCIVTSEHGWSANMERIMKAQALKASESMGYMASKKNLEINPDHHIIKKLKDVNAEDS
;
A
#
# COMPACT_ATOMS: atom_id res chain seq x y z
N GLU A 1 -6.59 -18.84 4.41
CA GLU A 1 -6.17 -19.47 3.15
C GLU A 1 -5.69 -18.41 2.16
N ASP A 2 -6.44 -17.32 1.98
CA ASP A 2 -6.08 -16.24 1.04
C ASP A 2 -4.71 -15.61 1.26
N GLN A 3 -4.19 -15.56 2.49
CA GLN A 3 -2.89 -14.93 2.72
C GLN A 3 -1.71 -15.68 2.07
N ALA A 4 -1.74 -17.02 2.06
CA ALA A 4 -0.69 -17.83 1.44
C ALA A 4 -0.83 -17.80 -0.09
N ASP A 5 -2.07 -17.88 -0.57
CA ASP A 5 -2.42 -17.91 -1.99
C ASP A 5 -2.06 -16.64 -2.77
N TYR A 6 -1.87 -15.52 -2.08
CA TYR A 6 -1.53 -14.22 -2.66
C TYR A 6 -0.15 -13.73 -2.22
N GLU A 7 0.66 -14.57 -1.55
CA GLU A 7 1.98 -14.19 -1.05
C GLU A 7 2.91 -13.76 -2.20
N ASP A 8 2.96 -14.54 -3.28
CA ASP A 8 3.79 -14.25 -4.44
C ASP A 8 3.35 -12.96 -5.15
N LEU A 9 2.04 -12.76 -5.36
CA LEU A 9 1.53 -11.50 -5.90
C LEU A 9 1.93 -10.32 -5.00
N CYS A 10 1.83 -10.46 -3.67
CA CYS A 10 2.23 -9.41 -2.74
C CYS A 10 3.72 -9.08 -2.84
N LYS A 11 4.59 -10.09 -3.02
CA LYS A 11 6.03 -9.91 -3.25
C LYS A 11 6.27 -9.16 -4.56
N THR A 12 5.71 -9.63 -5.67
CA THR A 12 5.86 -8.96 -6.97
C THR A 12 5.38 -7.52 -6.93
N MET A 13 4.22 -7.25 -6.32
CA MET A 13 3.72 -5.88 -6.16
C MET A 13 4.64 -5.03 -5.28
N LYS A 14 5.22 -5.61 -4.22
CA LYS A 14 6.17 -4.90 -3.35
C LYS A 14 7.48 -4.57 -4.08
N ASP A 15 7.93 -5.44 -4.98
CA ASP A 15 9.14 -5.23 -5.77
C ASP A 15 8.93 -4.16 -6.84
N ILE A 16 7.79 -4.21 -7.56
CA ILE A 16 7.41 -3.19 -8.55
C ILE A 16 7.24 -1.81 -7.89
N LEU A 17 6.62 -1.77 -6.71
CA LEU A 17 6.36 -0.51 -6.00
C LEU A 17 7.55 -0.03 -5.17
N ASP A 18 8.56 -0.90 -4.94
CA ASP A 18 9.82 -0.62 -4.26
C ASP A 18 9.67 0.35 -3.07
N ASN A 19 10.29 1.52 -3.10
CA ASN A 19 10.31 2.47 -2.00
C ASN A 19 9.00 3.28 -1.83
N LYS A 20 7.99 3.07 -2.69
CA LYS A 20 6.70 3.77 -2.60
C LYS A 20 5.81 3.20 -1.50
N VAL A 21 5.98 1.92 -1.16
CA VAL A 21 5.23 1.24 -0.10
C VAL A 21 6.16 0.41 0.78
N GLN A 22 5.86 0.36 2.07
CA GLN A 22 6.61 -0.43 3.04
C GLN A 22 6.31 -1.92 2.93
N LYS A 23 5.03 -2.29 2.80
CA LYS A 23 4.59 -3.67 2.60
C LYS A 23 3.30 -3.72 1.77
N VAL A 24 3.09 -4.85 1.12
CA VAL A 24 1.83 -5.23 0.46
C VAL A 24 1.26 -6.41 1.23
N VAL A 25 -0.02 -6.33 1.63
CA VAL A 25 -0.68 -7.38 2.42
C VAL A 25 -2.13 -7.59 1.97
N VAL A 26 -2.66 -8.78 2.21
CA VAL A 26 -4.08 -9.10 2.02
C VAL A 26 -4.92 -8.41 3.10
N SER A 27 -6.09 -7.91 2.71
CA SER A 27 -6.99 -7.14 3.58
C SER A 27 -8.37 -7.77 3.67
N ASN A 28 -8.89 -7.83 4.90
CA ASN A 28 -10.23 -8.36 5.20
C ASN A 28 -11.29 -7.25 5.39
N ARG A 29 -10.90 -5.97 5.22
CA ARG A 29 -11.80 -4.81 5.44
C ARG A 29 -12.32 -4.19 4.15
N LEU A 30 -11.88 -4.69 3.00
CA LEU A 30 -12.26 -4.17 1.69
C LEU A 30 -13.36 -5.04 1.11
N GLU A 31 -14.50 -4.44 0.75
CA GLU A 31 -15.58 -5.16 0.05
C GLU A 31 -15.52 -4.91 -1.46
N LYS A 32 -15.72 -3.66 -1.88
CA LYS A 32 -15.88 -3.30 -3.30
C LYS A 32 -14.60 -2.79 -3.96
N SER A 33 -13.64 -2.33 -3.15
CA SER A 33 -12.40 -1.77 -3.67
C SER A 33 -11.36 -2.86 -3.88
N PRO A 34 -10.56 -2.81 -4.96
CA PRO A 34 -9.50 -3.79 -5.22
C PRO A 34 -8.33 -3.65 -4.23
N CYS A 35 -8.01 -2.43 -3.81
CA CYS A 35 -6.94 -2.16 -2.86
C CYS A 35 -7.14 -0.82 -2.15
N CYS A 36 -6.38 -0.59 -1.08
CA CYS A 36 -6.28 0.71 -0.41
C CYS A 36 -4.87 0.98 0.12
N ILE A 37 -4.55 2.25 0.32
CA ILE A 37 -3.31 2.68 0.97
C ILE A 37 -3.60 3.00 2.43
N VAL A 38 -2.86 2.38 3.34
CA VAL A 38 -2.98 2.57 4.79
C VAL A 38 -1.66 3.14 5.33
N THR A 39 -1.74 4.26 6.05
CA THR A 39 -0.59 4.81 6.77
C THR A 39 -0.32 3.98 8.03
N SER A 40 0.96 3.69 8.31
CA SER A 40 1.36 3.07 9.58
C SER A 40 0.84 3.87 10.79
N GLU A 41 0.54 3.20 11.90
CA GLU A 41 0.05 3.82 13.15
C GLU A 41 1.06 4.82 13.73
N HIS A 42 2.34 4.64 13.41
CA HIS A 42 3.42 5.52 13.85
C HIS A 42 3.84 6.45 12.71
N GLY A 43 3.19 7.62 12.64
CA GLY A 43 3.54 8.74 11.77
C GLY A 43 2.33 9.60 11.40
N TRP A 44 2.48 10.51 10.45
CA TRP A 44 1.38 11.39 10.03
C TRP A 44 0.25 10.61 9.36
N SER A 45 -1.00 10.88 9.76
CA SER A 45 -2.16 10.42 9.01
C SER A 45 -2.19 11.06 7.62
N ALA A 46 -2.90 10.47 6.66
CA ALA A 46 -3.02 11.05 5.32
C ALA A 46 -3.55 12.50 5.33
N ASN A 47 -4.46 12.81 6.26
CA ASN A 47 -4.97 14.17 6.44
C ASN A 47 -3.89 15.10 7.02
N MET A 48 -3.10 14.63 7.99
CA MET A 48 -2.00 15.39 8.56
C MET A 48 -0.89 15.65 7.53
N GLU A 49 -0.55 14.66 6.69
CA GLU A 49 0.38 14.83 5.56
C GLU A 49 -0.09 15.93 4.61
N ARG A 50 -1.40 15.98 4.30
CA ARG A 50 -2.00 17.03 3.47
C ARG A 50 -1.89 18.42 4.10
N ILE A 51 -2.26 18.58 5.37
CA ILE A 51 -2.20 19.86 6.08
C ILE A 51 -0.75 20.34 6.21
N MET A 52 0.15 19.45 6.62
CA MET A 52 1.56 19.78 6.82
C MET A 52 2.26 20.11 5.51
N LYS A 53 2.01 19.38 4.41
CA LYS A 53 2.54 19.78 3.08
C LYS A 53 2.08 21.17 2.67
N ALA A 54 0.84 21.55 2.98
CA ALA A 54 0.32 22.89 2.69
C ALA A 54 0.99 23.98 3.54
N GLN A 55 1.37 23.67 4.79
CA GLN A 55 2.02 24.61 5.70
C GLN A 55 3.55 24.67 5.53
N ALA A 56 4.19 23.55 5.19
CA ALA A 56 5.64 23.36 5.18
C ALA A 56 6.33 23.87 3.90
N LEU A 57 5.59 24.46 2.96
CA LEU A 57 6.14 25.31 1.90
C LEU A 57 7.04 26.46 2.45
N LYS A 58 7.02 26.72 3.77
CA LYS A 58 7.86 27.73 4.44
C LYS A 58 9.09 27.20 5.20
N ALA A 59 9.25 25.89 5.41
CA ALA A 59 10.39 25.31 6.13
C ALA A 59 10.64 23.86 5.70
N SER A 60 11.61 23.63 4.80
CA SER A 60 11.75 22.34 4.09
C SER A 60 12.66 21.31 4.77
N GLU A 61 13.26 21.59 5.93
CA GLU A 61 14.38 20.76 6.42
C GLU A 61 14.02 19.64 7.41
N SER A 62 12.77 19.53 7.89
CA SER A 62 12.43 18.56 8.96
C SER A 62 11.37 17.51 8.60
N MET A 63 10.91 17.43 7.35
CA MET A 63 9.76 16.59 6.98
C MET A 63 10.06 15.10 6.73
N GLY A 64 11.33 14.72 6.50
CA GLY A 64 11.68 13.37 6.06
C GLY A 64 11.39 12.27 7.10
N TYR A 65 11.57 12.57 8.39
CA TYR A 65 11.40 11.60 9.48
C TYR A 65 9.94 11.38 9.92
N MET A 66 9.01 12.26 9.51
CA MET A 66 7.58 12.16 9.87
C MET A 66 6.70 11.66 8.71
N ALA A 67 7.27 11.46 7.52
CA ALA A 67 6.57 10.86 6.40
C ALA A 67 6.22 9.41 6.74
N SER A 68 4.94 9.17 7.06
CA SER A 68 4.42 7.86 7.42
C SER A 68 4.70 6.84 6.31
N LYS A 69 5.26 5.70 6.70
CA LYS A 69 5.40 4.55 5.81
C LYS A 69 4.00 4.07 5.39
N LYS A 70 3.82 3.87 4.08
CA LYS A 70 2.53 3.53 3.47
C LYS A 70 2.48 2.03 3.17
N ASN A 71 1.41 1.37 3.55
CA ASN A 71 1.14 -0.03 3.25
C ASN A 71 0.07 -0.12 2.17
N LEU A 72 0.25 -1.03 1.21
CA LEU A 72 -0.80 -1.38 0.26
C LEU A 72 -1.55 -2.60 0.78
N GLU A 73 -2.86 -2.47 0.87
CA GLU A 73 -3.76 -3.54 1.24
C GLU A 73 -4.56 -3.97 0.02
N ILE A 74 -4.55 -5.27 -0.32
CA ILE A 74 -5.26 -5.82 -1.48
C ILE A 74 -6.48 -6.65 -1.05
N ASN A 75 -7.53 -6.62 -1.86
CA ASN A 75 -8.77 -7.36 -1.63
C ASN A 75 -8.78 -8.66 -2.44
N PRO A 76 -8.68 -9.84 -1.81
CA PRO A 76 -8.62 -11.13 -2.52
C PRO A 76 -9.95 -11.48 -3.21
N ASP A 77 -11.07 -10.89 -2.79
CA ASP A 77 -12.38 -11.15 -3.39
C ASP A 77 -12.64 -10.37 -4.68
N HIS A 78 -11.88 -9.30 -4.91
CA HIS A 78 -12.07 -8.44 -6.06
C HIS A 78 -11.54 -9.08 -7.35
N HIS A 79 -12.37 -9.11 -8.40
CA HIS A 79 -12.05 -9.75 -9.69
C HIS A 79 -10.73 -9.26 -10.32
N ILE A 80 -10.40 -7.96 -10.21
CA ILE A 80 -9.10 -7.42 -10.67
C ILE A 80 -7.93 -8.08 -9.94
N ILE A 81 -8.00 -8.27 -8.62
CA ILE A 81 -6.92 -8.85 -7.83
C ILE A 81 -6.75 -10.34 -8.15
N LYS A 82 -7.86 -11.06 -8.35
CA LYS A 82 -7.84 -12.44 -8.85
C LYS A 82 -7.14 -12.52 -10.20
N LYS A 83 -7.51 -11.65 -11.16
CA LYS A 83 -6.87 -11.67 -12.48
C LYS A 83 -5.39 -11.30 -12.43
N LEU A 84 -4.99 -10.36 -11.58
CA LEU A 84 -3.58 -10.03 -11.38
C LEU A 84 -2.77 -11.21 -10.84
N LYS A 85 -3.35 -12.01 -9.94
CA LYS A 85 -2.72 -13.25 -9.46
C LYS A 85 -2.49 -14.24 -10.62
N ASP A 86 -3.50 -14.46 -11.45
CA ASP A 86 -3.39 -15.38 -12.59
C ASP A 86 -2.29 -14.93 -13.56
N VAL A 87 -2.28 -13.64 -13.93
CA VAL A 87 -1.26 -13.07 -14.82
C VAL A 87 0.13 -13.20 -14.20
N ASN A 88 0.28 -12.91 -12.90
CA ASN A 88 1.55 -13.07 -12.21
C ASN A 88 2.05 -14.53 -12.22
N ALA A 89 1.15 -15.50 -12.11
CA ALA A 89 1.51 -16.92 -12.15
C ALA A 89 1.87 -17.41 -13.56
N GLU A 90 1.33 -16.78 -14.62
CA GLU A 90 1.71 -17.07 -16.02
C GLU A 90 3.07 -16.44 -16.39
N ASP A 91 3.40 -15.29 -15.78
CA ASP A 91 4.65 -14.55 -16.02
C ASP A 91 5.85 -15.07 -15.20
N SER A 92 5.62 -15.96 -14.22
CA SER A 92 6.64 -16.54 -13.32
C SER A 92 7.10 -17.92 -13.79
#